data_AF-A0A1E4NIE8-F1
#
_entry.id   AF-A0A1E4NIE8-F1
#
_cell.length_a   1.000
_cell.length_b   1.000
_cell.length_c   1.000
_cell.angle_alpha   90.00
_cell.angle_beta   90.00
_cell.angle_gamma   90.00
#
_symmetry.space_group_name_H-M   'P 1'
#
loop_
_entity.id
_entity.type
_entity.pdbx_description
1 polymer ?
#
loop_
_entity_poly.entity_id
_entity_poly.type
_entity_poly.pdbx_seq_one_letter_code
_entity_poly.pdbx_strand_id
1 'polypeptide(L)'
;MTAPRLEGLDNTAAQQVVATARALALGRADQAAAQLAPPLSAFPDHPEILRLHAGILSLRGQHSEALAAMRRAVDLRPMDPLYHNTLGTVLGASGDFDGAVRALHRACELQPGLGLAWYNLGVMLTRCVRIAEATEALLRAVHLDPANMEARALLGDMLRVGARVEESAAEYRKVLAERPWTGMAWWGLADLRTGALKPDDIERMQTALQDNRASDDDRIAIGFALAKALDEQGRHEASLDALQRANAIARLRQRWSAGAFSEGISAILDAFTPPPIPADDTELGREVVFIAGMPRSGTTLVEQILASHSQVEGAGELPDLPQVLAEESHRRGVPFPHWAREMRSPDWARLGERYLERTAHWRERKPKFTDKFPGNWMHVGAIRAMLPGAHVVLCRRDPLETCFSCYRQHLVGNEYTRTPEDLARFWRDFDRSATHWAGAHPTHVYQHSYEALQADPEASIRRLLDACGLPFEEACLRFHETAREVRSPSATQVRKPVDADTARAQRYGALLDPLRASLGLPLFGSDP
;
A
#
# COMPACT_ATOMS: atom_id res chain seq x y z
N MET A 1 -4.79 24.00 39.45
CA MET A 1 -3.81 24.69 38.59
C MET A 1 -4.21 24.44 37.16
N THR A 2 -4.46 25.49 36.38
CA THR A 2 -4.70 25.40 34.93
C THR A 2 -3.49 24.73 34.28
N ALA A 3 -3.72 23.76 33.38
CA ALA A 3 -2.64 23.14 32.63
C ALA A 3 -1.85 24.24 31.87
N PRO A 4 -0.50 24.17 31.78
CA PRO A 4 0.32 25.21 31.15
C PRO A 4 -0.16 25.63 29.74
N ARG A 5 -0.85 24.73 29.04
CA ARG A 5 -1.36 24.99 27.69
C ARG A 5 -2.58 25.90 27.63
N LEU A 6 -3.34 26.01 28.71
CA LEU A 6 -4.56 26.84 28.82
C LEU A 6 -4.27 28.23 29.42
N GLU A 7 -3.00 28.52 29.69
CA GLU A 7 -2.57 29.83 30.19
C GLU A 7 -2.92 30.93 29.19
N GLY A 8 -3.59 31.98 29.68
CA GLY A 8 -4.11 33.08 28.86
C GLY A 8 -5.60 32.95 28.51
N LEU A 9 -6.26 31.84 28.87
CA LEU A 9 -7.70 31.66 28.71
C LEU A 9 -8.46 31.96 30.00
N ASP A 10 -9.66 32.52 29.87
CA ASP A 10 -10.63 32.54 30.97
C ASP A 10 -11.17 31.12 31.26
N ASN A 11 -11.84 30.96 32.41
CA ASN A 11 -12.34 29.66 32.84
C ASN A 11 -13.34 29.03 31.86
N THR A 12 -14.17 29.85 31.20
CA THR A 12 -15.18 29.38 30.26
C THR A 12 -14.54 28.89 28.97
N ALA A 13 -13.61 29.67 28.40
CA ALA A 13 -12.84 29.30 27.23
C ALA A 13 -11.97 28.06 27.50
N ALA A 14 -11.34 27.98 28.68
CA ALA A 14 -10.56 26.80 29.08
C ALA A 14 -11.42 25.52 29.13
N GLN A 15 -12.64 25.59 29.69
CA GLN A 15 -13.57 24.46 29.71
C GLN A 15 -14.01 24.05 28.29
N GLN A 16 -14.30 25.03 27.43
CA GLN A 16 -14.68 24.79 26.03
C GLN A 16 -13.53 24.17 25.22
N VAL A 17 -12.29 24.60 25.43
CA VAL A 17 -11.09 24.02 24.82
C VAL A 17 -10.90 22.55 25.24
N VAL A 18 -11.08 22.23 26.52
CA VAL A 18 -11.02 20.84 27.02
C VAL A 18 -12.15 19.98 26.43
N ALA A 19 -13.37 20.53 26.34
CA ALA A 19 -14.50 19.83 25.71
C ALA A 19 -14.24 19.57 24.22
N THR A 20 -13.70 20.57 23.51
CA THR A 20 -13.31 20.45 22.10
C THR A 20 -12.26 19.35 21.91
N ALA A 21 -11.22 19.33 22.74
CA ALA A 21 -10.19 18.29 22.67
C ALA A 21 -10.78 16.88 22.86
N ARG A 22 -11.75 16.72 23.76
CA ARG A 22 -12.47 15.45 23.95
C ARG A 22 -13.33 15.09 22.74
N ALA A 23 -14.03 16.05 22.15
CA ALA A 23 -14.83 15.82 20.95
C ALA A 23 -13.95 15.40 19.75
N LEU A 24 -12.78 16.02 19.59
CA LEU A 24 -11.78 15.63 18.59
C LEU A 24 -11.23 14.23 18.82
N ALA A 25 -10.90 13.87 20.06
CA ALA A 25 -10.44 12.51 20.39
C ALA A 25 -11.49 11.44 20.06
N LEU A 26 -12.77 11.81 20.00
CA LEU A 26 -13.89 10.95 19.60
C LEU A 26 -14.25 11.08 18.10
N GLY A 27 -13.49 11.82 17.30
CA GLY A 27 -13.75 12.04 15.88
C GLY A 27 -14.97 12.91 15.56
N ARG A 28 -15.54 13.62 16.54
CA ARG A 28 -16.77 14.42 16.39
C ARG A 28 -16.44 15.84 15.93
N ALA A 29 -16.06 15.97 14.65
CA ALA A 29 -15.58 17.22 14.07
C ALA A 29 -16.58 18.40 14.22
N ASP A 30 -17.88 18.17 13.99
CA ASP A 30 -18.89 19.24 14.07
C ASP A 30 -19.15 19.69 15.51
N GLN A 31 -19.18 18.73 16.44
CA GLN A 31 -19.28 19.05 17.87
C GLN A 31 -18.05 19.86 18.32
N ALA A 32 -16.86 19.43 17.92
CA ALA A 32 -15.61 20.14 18.22
C ALA A 32 -15.62 21.57 17.61
N ALA A 33 -16.08 21.73 16.37
CA ALA A 33 -16.20 23.03 15.71
C ALA A 33 -17.15 23.98 16.47
N ALA A 34 -18.32 23.49 16.87
CA ALA A 34 -19.28 24.29 17.64
C ALA A 34 -18.73 24.72 19.00
N GLN A 35 -17.98 23.83 19.67
CA GLN A 35 -17.38 24.09 20.98
C GLN A 35 -16.17 25.03 20.89
N LEU A 36 -15.41 24.98 19.80
CA LEU A 36 -14.22 25.82 19.60
C LEU A 36 -14.54 27.22 19.07
N ALA A 37 -15.70 27.43 18.43
CA ALA A 37 -16.05 28.70 17.80
C ALA A 37 -16.00 29.91 18.77
N PRO A 38 -16.58 29.86 19.99
CA PRO A 38 -16.48 30.98 20.92
C PRO A 38 -15.04 31.27 21.39
N PRO A 39 -14.23 30.27 21.84
CA PRO A 39 -12.82 30.49 22.16
C PRO A 39 -12.00 31.02 20.97
N LEU A 40 -12.23 30.51 19.75
CA LEU A 40 -11.51 30.93 18.55
C LEU A 40 -11.78 32.40 18.19
N SER A 41 -13.00 32.88 18.42
CA SER A 41 -13.34 34.30 18.24
C SER A 41 -12.71 35.20 19.30
N ALA A 42 -12.75 34.77 20.57
CA ALA A 42 -12.24 35.56 21.69
C ALA A 42 -10.70 35.58 21.77
N PHE A 43 -10.04 34.50 21.36
CA PHE A 43 -8.60 34.32 21.48
C PHE A 43 -7.99 33.71 20.19
N PRO A 44 -8.04 34.43 19.04
CA PRO A 44 -7.70 33.88 17.73
C PRO A 44 -6.23 33.44 17.59
N ASP A 45 -5.32 34.05 18.35
CA ASP A 45 -3.90 33.69 18.38
C ASP A 45 -3.53 32.75 19.55
N HIS A 46 -4.49 32.21 20.30
CA HIS A 46 -4.13 31.29 21.39
C HIS A 46 -3.63 29.95 20.82
N PRO A 47 -2.39 29.50 21.14
CA PRO A 47 -1.77 28.39 20.42
C PRO A 47 -2.52 27.05 20.55
N GLU A 48 -3.13 26.77 21.71
CA GLU A 48 -3.93 25.55 21.88
C GLU A 48 -5.23 25.59 21.08
N ILE A 49 -5.81 26.78 20.89
CA ILE A 49 -7.03 26.94 20.10
C ILE A 49 -6.71 26.73 18.62
N LEU A 50 -5.62 27.33 18.14
CA LEU A 50 -5.11 27.10 16.78
C LEU A 50 -4.80 25.62 16.51
N ARG A 51 -4.19 24.92 17.48
CA ARG A 51 -3.92 23.47 17.38
C ARG A 51 -5.21 22.65 17.26
N LEU A 52 -6.22 22.94 18.06
CA LEU A 52 -7.52 22.25 17.97
C LEU A 52 -8.25 22.60 16.67
N HIS A 53 -8.17 23.85 16.22
CA HIS A 53 -8.74 24.29 14.95
C HIS A 53 -8.12 23.55 13.77
N ALA A 54 -6.79 23.41 13.74
CA ALA A 54 -6.08 22.60 12.76
C ALA A 54 -6.55 21.14 12.76
N GLY A 55 -6.79 20.55 13.93
CA GLY A 55 -7.36 19.20 14.05
C GLY A 55 -8.75 19.07 13.42
N ILE A 56 -9.63 20.06 13.64
CA ILE A 56 -10.98 20.11 13.04
C ILE A 56 -10.89 20.24 11.52
N LEU A 57 -10.08 21.18 11.04
CA LEU A 57 -9.86 21.40 9.61
C LEU A 57 -9.31 20.15 8.92
N SER A 58 -8.36 19.46 9.56
CA SER A 58 -7.80 18.21 9.05
C SER A 58 -8.84 17.09 8.96
N LEU A 59 -9.74 16.95 9.94
CA LEU A 59 -10.84 15.97 9.88
C LEU A 59 -11.85 16.30 8.76
N ARG A 60 -11.94 17.56 8.35
CA ARG A 60 -12.78 18.03 7.24
C ARG A 60 -12.08 18.00 5.88
N GLY A 61 -10.82 17.56 5.81
CA GLY A 61 -10.02 17.55 4.57
C GLY A 61 -9.49 18.93 4.13
N GLN A 62 -9.63 19.96 4.97
CA GLN A 62 -9.16 21.32 4.71
C GLN A 62 -7.66 21.44 5.06
N HIS A 63 -6.82 20.68 4.37
CA HIS A 63 -5.41 20.48 4.75
C HIS A 63 -4.57 21.76 4.69
N SER A 64 -4.76 22.62 3.69
CA SER A 64 -4.00 23.87 3.54
C SER A 64 -4.27 24.84 4.71
N GLU A 65 -5.53 24.99 5.10
CA GLU A 65 -5.93 25.83 6.24
C GLU A 65 -5.42 25.24 7.56
N ALA A 66 -5.50 23.90 7.71
CA ALA A 66 -4.99 23.21 8.89
C ALA A 66 -3.49 23.43 9.08
N LEU A 67 -2.71 23.39 7.98
CA LEU A 67 -1.28 23.66 8.00
C LEU A 67 -0.97 25.10 8.38
N ALA A 68 -1.72 26.07 7.86
CA ALA A 68 -1.54 27.48 8.21
C ALA A 68 -1.76 27.72 9.72
N ALA A 69 -2.85 27.19 10.27
CA ALA A 69 -3.17 27.29 11.70
C ALA A 69 -2.08 26.62 12.56
N MET A 70 -1.59 25.45 12.15
CA MET A 70 -0.60 24.71 12.93
C MET A 70 0.80 25.34 12.86
N ARG A 71 1.22 25.88 11.71
CA ARG A 71 2.47 26.66 11.61
C ARG A 71 2.43 27.87 12.54
N ARG A 72 1.32 28.61 12.55
CA ARG A 72 1.11 29.73 13.48
C ARG A 72 1.20 29.30 14.94
N ALA A 73 0.59 28.18 15.33
CA ALA A 73 0.67 27.67 16.70
C ALA A 73 2.11 27.27 17.09
N VAL A 74 2.88 26.68 16.18
CA VAL A 74 4.29 26.34 16.40
C VAL A 74 5.14 27.60 16.53
N ASP A 75 4.92 28.64 15.71
CA ASP A 75 5.64 29.90 15.81
C ASP A 75 5.46 30.57 17.18
N LEU A 76 4.28 30.45 17.77
CA LEU A 76 3.95 31.01 19.08
C LEU A 76 4.50 30.19 20.26
N ARG A 77 4.67 28.88 20.09
CA ARG A 77 5.29 27.98 21.09
C ARG A 77 6.23 26.96 20.43
N PRO A 78 7.42 27.38 19.97
CA PRO A 78 8.31 26.55 19.15
C PRO A 78 8.95 25.38 19.89
N MET A 79 8.87 25.37 21.23
CA MET A 79 9.44 24.34 22.09
C MET A 79 8.39 23.38 22.67
N ASP A 80 7.12 23.48 22.28
CA ASP A 80 6.09 22.55 22.73
C ASP A 80 6.09 21.26 21.87
N PRO A 81 6.46 20.09 22.44
CA PRO A 81 6.55 18.84 21.69
C PRO A 81 5.21 18.41 21.08
N LEU A 82 4.07 18.73 21.71
CA LEU A 82 2.78 18.32 21.19
C LEU A 82 2.37 19.10 19.94
N TYR A 83 2.89 20.31 19.79
CA TYR A 83 2.60 21.14 18.63
C TYR A 83 3.36 20.61 17.42
N HIS A 84 4.63 20.24 17.61
CA HIS A 84 5.40 19.51 16.60
C HIS A 84 4.76 18.15 16.26
N ASN A 85 4.23 17.43 17.25
CA ASN A 85 3.48 16.19 17.00
C ASN A 85 2.22 16.43 16.16
N THR A 86 1.38 17.42 16.50
CA THR A 86 0.19 17.74 15.71
C THR A 86 0.54 18.26 14.32
N LEU A 87 1.57 19.11 14.19
CA LEU A 87 2.10 19.55 12.89
C LEU A 87 2.48 18.36 12.01
N GLY A 88 3.18 17.39 12.58
CA GLY A 88 3.53 16.15 11.89
C GLY A 88 2.30 15.40 11.37
N THR A 89 1.27 15.24 12.20
CA THR A 89 0.03 14.56 11.78
C THR A 89 -0.72 15.30 10.67
N VAL A 90 -0.74 16.64 10.72
CA VAL A 90 -1.40 17.48 9.68
C VAL A 90 -0.62 17.45 8.38
N LEU A 91 0.72 17.53 8.43
CA LEU A 91 1.60 17.37 7.27
C LEU A 91 1.38 16.01 6.61
N GLY A 92 1.34 14.93 7.41
CA GLY A 92 1.07 13.59 6.90
C GLY A 92 -0.33 13.42 6.29
N ALA A 93 -1.35 14.13 6.81
CA ALA A 93 -2.68 14.18 6.21
C ALA A 93 -2.71 14.98 4.90
N SER A 94 -1.86 16.00 4.76
CA SER A 94 -1.72 16.81 3.55
C SER A 94 -0.86 16.17 2.44
N GLY A 95 -0.18 15.06 2.73
CA GLY A 95 0.72 14.36 1.81
C GLY A 95 2.19 14.82 1.86
N ASP A 96 2.55 15.81 2.69
CA ASP A 96 3.95 16.18 2.95
C ASP A 96 4.56 15.23 3.98
N PHE A 97 4.94 14.04 3.54
CA PHE A 97 5.45 12.98 4.41
C PHE A 97 6.84 13.30 4.99
N ASP A 98 7.72 13.94 4.22
CA ASP A 98 9.05 14.33 4.71
C ASP A 98 8.96 15.43 5.78
N GLY A 99 8.10 16.42 5.55
CA GLY A 99 7.77 17.42 6.56
C GLY A 99 7.19 16.80 7.81
N ALA A 100 6.29 15.83 7.65
CA ALA A 100 5.67 15.11 8.77
C ALA A 100 6.71 14.41 9.64
N VAL A 101 7.64 13.67 9.03
CA VAL A 101 8.71 12.96 9.72
C VAL A 101 9.63 13.93 10.47
N ARG A 102 10.04 15.05 9.85
CA ARG A 102 10.85 16.07 10.53
C ARG A 102 10.16 16.65 11.77
N ALA A 103 8.88 17.02 11.65
CA ALA A 103 8.12 17.56 12.77
C ALA A 103 7.95 16.53 13.90
N LEU A 104 7.71 15.26 13.57
CA LEU A 104 7.57 14.19 14.57
C LEU A 104 8.89 13.86 15.27
N HIS A 105 10.01 13.84 14.55
CA HIS A 105 11.34 13.76 15.17
C HIS A 105 11.56 14.91 16.15
N ARG A 106 11.20 16.14 15.77
CA ARG A 106 11.34 17.29 16.66
C ARG A 106 10.51 17.14 17.94
N ALA A 107 9.30 16.58 17.85
CA ALA A 107 8.49 16.26 19.02
C ALA A 107 9.18 15.24 19.95
N CYS A 108 9.75 14.18 19.39
CA CYS A 108 10.50 13.16 20.13
C CYS A 108 11.78 13.72 20.77
N GLU A 109 12.50 14.63 20.11
CA GLU A 109 13.68 15.32 20.66
C GLU A 109 13.31 16.23 21.84
N LEU A 110 12.25 17.03 21.68
CA LEU A 110 11.78 17.96 22.70
C LEU A 110 11.28 17.24 23.95
N GLN A 111 10.68 16.06 23.78
CA GLN A 111 10.23 15.22 24.89
C GLN A 111 10.41 13.72 24.58
N PRO A 112 11.57 13.13 24.93
CA PRO A 112 11.86 11.71 24.66
C PRO A 112 10.88 10.73 25.33
N GLY A 113 10.20 11.13 26.41
CA GLY A 113 9.18 10.35 27.10
C GLY A 113 7.77 10.46 26.52
N LEU A 114 7.55 11.22 25.45
CA LEU A 114 6.22 11.40 24.84
C LEU A 114 5.87 10.20 23.94
N GLY A 115 5.27 9.15 24.52
CA GLY A 115 4.93 7.91 23.80
C GLY A 115 4.08 8.11 22.53
N LEU A 116 3.12 9.04 22.56
CA LEU A 116 2.29 9.38 21.38
C LEU A 116 3.12 9.91 20.20
N ALA A 117 4.17 10.70 20.45
CA ALA A 117 5.02 11.23 19.39
C ALA A 117 5.82 10.11 18.71
N TRP A 118 6.36 9.18 19.50
CA TRP A 118 7.01 7.99 18.98
C TRP A 118 6.07 7.09 18.17
N TYR A 119 4.83 6.92 18.63
CA TYR A 119 3.81 6.19 17.88
C TYR A 119 3.52 6.86 16.53
N ASN A 120 3.21 8.17 16.53
CA ASN A 120 2.90 8.90 15.31
C ASN A 120 4.10 8.96 14.34
N LEU A 121 5.32 9.07 14.87
CA LEU A 121 6.56 8.95 14.10
C LEU A 121 6.64 7.57 13.43
N GLY A 122 6.40 6.50 14.18
CA GLY A 122 6.32 5.13 13.66
C GLY A 122 5.30 5.00 12.52
N VAL A 123 4.08 5.52 12.70
CA VAL A 123 3.03 5.52 11.66
C VAL A 123 3.48 6.24 10.40
N MET A 124 4.09 7.43 10.52
CA MET A 124 4.57 8.17 9.35
C MET A 124 5.74 7.48 8.66
N LEU A 125 6.70 6.94 9.42
CA LEU A 125 7.83 6.20 8.85
C LEU A 125 7.38 4.93 8.12
N THR A 126 6.33 4.25 8.61
CA THR A 126 5.70 3.14 7.88
C THR A 126 5.13 3.61 6.53
N ARG A 127 4.45 4.77 6.48
CA ARG A 127 3.94 5.35 5.22
C ARG A 127 5.05 5.78 4.26
N CYS A 128 6.17 6.25 4.80
CA CYS A 128 7.38 6.58 4.03
C CYS A 128 8.20 5.34 3.67
N VAL A 129 7.76 4.13 4.06
CA VAL A 129 8.42 2.88 3.70
C VAL A 129 9.86 2.82 4.30
N ARG A 130 10.07 3.51 5.44
CA ARG A 130 11.30 3.57 6.27
C ARG A 130 11.21 2.59 7.45
N ILE A 131 11.21 1.28 7.15
CA ILE A 131 10.80 0.21 8.09
C ILE A 131 11.72 0.07 9.32
N ALA A 132 13.04 0.18 9.15
CA ALA A 132 13.97 0.06 10.27
C ALA A 132 13.71 1.15 11.33
N GLU A 133 13.62 2.40 10.89
CA GLU A 133 13.33 3.55 11.76
C GLU A 133 11.91 3.48 12.34
N ALA A 134 10.92 3.03 11.54
CA ALA A 134 9.57 2.80 12.04
C ALA A 134 9.56 1.77 13.19
N THR A 135 10.31 0.68 13.04
CA THR A 135 10.44 -0.37 14.06
C THR A 135 11.04 0.19 15.36
N GLU A 136 12.11 0.98 15.26
CA GLU A 136 12.73 1.62 16.41
C GLU A 136 11.77 2.58 17.12
N ALA A 137 11.09 3.45 16.37
CA ALA A 137 10.11 4.38 16.91
C ALA A 137 8.96 3.65 17.62
N LEU A 138 8.44 2.57 17.03
CA LEU A 138 7.36 1.77 17.63
C LEU A 138 7.82 0.97 18.85
N LEU A 139 9.05 0.45 18.87
CA LEU A 139 9.63 -0.15 20.07
C LEU A 139 9.67 0.85 21.23
N ARG A 140 10.07 2.10 20.97
CA ARG A 140 10.04 3.19 21.97
C ARG A 140 8.61 3.52 22.40
N ALA A 141 7.67 3.59 21.48
CA ALA A 141 6.25 3.84 21.78
C ALA A 141 5.67 2.76 22.71
N VAL A 142 5.88 1.48 22.38
CA VAL A 142 5.40 0.33 23.17
C VAL A 142 6.12 0.23 24.53
N HIS A 143 7.38 0.64 24.62
CA HIS A 143 8.10 0.70 25.90
C HIS A 143 7.54 1.79 26.83
N LEU A 144 7.24 2.97 26.28
CA LEU A 144 6.70 4.11 27.03
C LEU A 144 5.23 3.93 27.42
N ASP A 145 4.45 3.25 26.57
CA ASP A 145 3.05 2.93 26.81
C ASP A 145 2.76 1.47 26.41
N PRO A 146 2.97 0.51 27.32
CA PRO A 146 2.70 -0.90 27.06
C PRO A 146 1.23 -1.23 26.78
N ALA A 147 0.29 -0.35 27.16
CA ALA A 147 -1.14 -0.54 26.97
C ALA A 147 -1.63 -0.09 25.58
N ASN A 148 -0.77 0.57 24.80
CA ASN A 148 -1.07 0.99 23.44
C ASN A 148 -1.05 -0.20 22.47
N MET A 149 -2.21 -0.83 22.31
CA MET A 149 -2.37 -2.02 21.47
C MET A 149 -2.25 -1.71 19.98
N GLU A 150 -2.59 -0.49 19.56
CA GLU A 150 -2.42 0.00 18.19
C GLU A 150 -0.93 0.08 17.83
N ALA A 151 -0.10 0.68 18.70
CA ALA A 151 1.35 0.72 18.54
C ALA A 151 1.96 -0.69 18.53
N ARG A 152 1.45 -1.59 19.37
CA ARG A 152 1.91 -2.98 19.44
C ARG A 152 1.56 -3.77 18.18
N ALA A 153 0.36 -3.62 17.65
CA ALA A 153 -0.05 -4.28 16.42
C ALA A 153 0.78 -3.79 15.23
N LEU A 154 1.01 -2.47 15.14
CA LEU A 154 1.86 -1.88 14.09
C LEU A 154 3.34 -2.30 14.24
N LEU A 155 3.85 -2.43 15.48
CA LEU A 155 5.16 -3.01 15.73
C LEU A 155 5.24 -4.46 15.21
N GLY A 156 4.21 -5.27 15.46
CA GLY A 156 4.08 -6.62 14.91
C GLY A 156 4.19 -6.64 13.37
N ASP A 157 3.55 -5.69 12.69
CA ASP A 157 3.64 -5.52 11.24
C ASP A 157 5.05 -5.15 10.77
N MET A 158 5.71 -4.21 11.45
CA MET A 158 7.08 -3.80 11.07
C MET A 158 8.09 -4.92 11.30
N LEU A 159 7.95 -5.67 12.40
CA LEU A 159 8.77 -6.86 12.67
C LEU A 159 8.55 -7.95 11.61
N ARG A 160 7.31 -8.16 11.16
CA ARG A 160 6.98 -9.11 10.09
C ARG A 160 7.67 -8.72 8.78
N VAL A 161 7.57 -7.45 8.39
CA VAL A 161 8.22 -6.92 7.17
C VAL A 161 9.74 -7.04 7.26
N GLY A 162 10.32 -6.76 8.43
CA GLY A 162 11.74 -6.95 8.73
C GLY A 162 12.20 -8.40 8.91
N ALA A 163 11.34 -9.40 8.61
CA ALA A 163 11.60 -10.83 8.75
C ALA A 163 11.94 -11.32 10.17
N ARG A 164 11.59 -10.56 11.21
CA ARG A 164 11.69 -10.92 12.64
C ARG A 164 10.44 -11.67 13.09
N VAL A 165 10.24 -12.85 12.52
CA VAL A 165 8.99 -13.64 12.57
C VAL A 165 8.54 -13.97 13.99
N GLU A 166 9.43 -14.48 14.84
CA GLU A 166 9.07 -14.87 16.21
C GLU A 166 8.68 -13.68 17.09
N GLU A 167 9.38 -12.56 16.94
CA GLU A 167 9.08 -11.33 17.69
C GLU A 167 7.75 -10.73 17.21
N SER A 168 7.49 -10.73 15.90
CA SER A 168 6.21 -10.34 15.34
C SER A 168 5.05 -11.18 15.89
N ALA A 169 5.21 -12.51 15.88
CA ALA A 169 4.22 -13.43 16.44
C ALA A 169 3.96 -13.14 17.92
N ALA A 170 5.00 -12.93 18.72
CA ALA A 170 4.87 -12.61 20.14
C ALA A 170 4.07 -11.32 20.38
N GLU A 171 4.32 -10.26 19.59
CA GLU A 171 3.57 -9.00 19.71
C GLU A 171 2.10 -9.13 19.33
N TYR A 172 1.78 -9.83 18.22
CA TYR A 172 0.38 -10.10 17.87
C TYR A 172 -0.33 -10.94 18.94
N ARG A 173 0.35 -11.93 19.55
CA ARG A 173 -0.24 -12.74 20.62
C ARG A 173 -0.57 -11.93 21.87
N LYS A 174 0.24 -10.93 22.22
CA LYS A 174 -0.07 -9.99 23.32
C LYS A 174 -1.31 -9.15 22.99
N VAL A 175 -1.42 -8.64 21.75
CA VAL A 175 -2.62 -7.92 21.30
C VAL A 175 -3.86 -8.81 21.43
N LEU A 176 -3.78 -10.07 20.98
CA LEU A 176 -4.91 -11.02 21.01
C LEU A 176 -5.25 -11.56 22.40
N ALA A 177 -4.36 -11.40 23.39
CA ALA A 177 -4.65 -11.72 24.78
C ALA A 177 -5.57 -10.66 25.42
N GLU A 178 -5.34 -9.38 25.09
CA GLU A 178 -6.12 -8.25 25.61
C GLU A 178 -7.38 -7.97 24.77
N ARG A 179 -7.25 -8.02 23.45
CA ARG A 179 -8.31 -7.70 22.48
C ARG A 179 -8.44 -8.82 21.44
N PRO A 180 -9.09 -9.95 21.78
CA PRO A 180 -9.22 -11.11 20.89
C PRO A 180 -9.90 -10.82 19.54
N TRP A 181 -10.69 -9.74 19.46
CA TRP A 181 -11.37 -9.32 18.24
C TRP A 181 -10.49 -8.46 17.31
N THR A 182 -9.22 -8.23 17.61
CA THR A 182 -8.33 -7.40 16.77
C THR A 182 -7.93 -8.15 15.50
N GLY A 183 -8.61 -7.87 14.39
CA GLY A 183 -8.48 -8.67 13.18
C GLY A 183 -7.13 -8.55 12.48
N MET A 184 -6.50 -7.37 12.54
CA MET A 184 -5.15 -7.18 11.98
C MET A 184 -4.10 -8.08 12.64
N ALA A 185 -4.26 -8.42 13.93
CA ALA A 185 -3.34 -9.31 14.63
C ALA A 185 -3.54 -10.78 14.22
N TRP A 186 -4.79 -11.21 14.03
CA TRP A 186 -5.10 -12.53 13.47
C TRP A 186 -4.57 -12.68 12.03
N TRP A 187 -4.83 -11.68 11.19
CA TRP A 187 -4.33 -11.65 9.84
C TRP A 187 -2.80 -11.62 9.79
N GLY A 188 -2.18 -10.81 10.65
CA GLY A 188 -0.72 -10.76 10.80
C GLY A 188 -0.13 -12.13 11.13
N LEU A 189 -0.67 -12.83 12.14
CA LEU A 189 -0.27 -14.20 12.48
C LEU A 189 -0.49 -15.18 11.34
N ALA A 190 -1.64 -15.12 10.67
CA ALA A 190 -1.93 -15.98 9.54
C ALA A 190 -0.95 -15.73 8.40
N ASP A 191 -0.56 -14.48 8.13
CA ASP A 191 0.39 -14.09 7.08
C ASP A 191 1.85 -14.51 7.39
N LEU A 192 2.19 -14.77 8.65
CA LEU A 192 3.47 -15.38 9.02
C LEU A 192 3.60 -16.81 8.44
N ARG A 193 4.82 -17.35 8.48
CA ARG A 193 5.13 -18.70 7.96
C ARG A 193 4.22 -19.77 8.59
N THR A 194 4.06 -20.90 7.88
CA THR A 194 3.33 -22.08 8.34
C THR A 194 3.74 -22.46 9.77
N GLY A 195 2.77 -22.55 10.68
CA GLY A 195 2.96 -22.89 12.10
C GLY A 195 2.81 -21.72 13.09
N ALA A 196 2.68 -20.47 12.63
CA ALA A 196 2.43 -19.33 13.52
C ALA A 196 1.04 -19.38 14.19
N LEU A 197 0.05 -19.99 13.52
CA LEU A 197 -1.26 -20.31 14.07
C LEU A 197 -1.19 -21.66 14.80
N LYS A 198 -1.77 -21.69 16.00
CA LYS A 198 -1.92 -22.86 16.87
C LYS A 198 -3.22 -23.61 16.51
N PRO A 199 -3.34 -24.91 16.82
CA PRO A 199 -4.55 -25.68 16.54
C PRO A 199 -5.85 -25.01 17.03
N ASP A 200 -5.84 -24.48 18.25
CA ASP A 200 -7.01 -23.86 18.89
C ASP A 200 -7.34 -22.45 18.32
N ASP A 201 -6.50 -21.89 17.46
CA ASP A 201 -6.74 -20.53 16.94
C ASP A 201 -7.94 -20.46 15.99
N ILE A 202 -8.30 -21.57 15.33
CA ILE A 202 -9.52 -21.64 14.51
C ILE A 202 -10.74 -21.34 15.38
N GLU A 203 -10.85 -21.99 16.54
CA GLU A 203 -11.98 -21.80 17.48
C GLU A 203 -11.99 -20.38 18.06
N ARG A 204 -10.81 -19.86 18.40
CA ARG A 204 -10.65 -18.48 18.89
C ARG A 204 -11.07 -17.45 17.84
N MET A 205 -10.69 -17.62 16.58
CA MET A 205 -11.11 -16.75 15.47
C MET A 205 -12.62 -16.84 15.23
N GLN A 206 -13.20 -18.04 15.30
CA GLN A 206 -14.65 -18.22 15.20
C GLN A 206 -15.41 -17.51 16.33
N THR A 207 -14.90 -17.55 17.56
CA THR A 207 -15.48 -16.80 18.68
C THR A 207 -15.30 -15.29 18.51
N ALA A 208 -14.12 -14.85 18.09
CA ALA A 208 -13.83 -13.42 17.84
C ALA A 208 -14.75 -12.83 16.75
N LEU A 209 -15.11 -13.61 15.72
CA LEU A 209 -16.08 -13.20 14.70
C LEU A 209 -17.49 -12.97 15.27
N GLN A 210 -17.82 -13.47 16.46
CA GLN A 210 -19.11 -13.23 17.11
C GLN A 210 -19.06 -12.10 18.15
N ASP A 211 -17.88 -11.53 18.43
CA ASP A 211 -17.72 -10.46 19.42
C ASP A 211 -18.34 -9.16 18.92
N ASN A 212 -19.21 -8.54 19.73
CA ASN A 212 -19.91 -7.30 19.37
C ASN A 212 -18.98 -6.08 19.29
N ARG A 213 -17.76 -6.17 19.82
CA ARG A 213 -16.71 -5.13 19.71
C ARG A 213 -15.91 -5.24 18.42
N ALA A 214 -15.98 -6.38 17.72
CA ALA A 214 -15.31 -6.56 16.44
C ALA A 214 -15.95 -5.63 15.39
N SER A 215 -15.16 -4.70 14.87
CA SER A 215 -15.55 -3.87 13.74
C SER A 215 -15.69 -4.69 12.46
N ASP A 216 -16.24 -4.10 11.40
CA ASP A 216 -16.26 -4.75 10.08
C ASP A 216 -14.84 -5.02 9.57
N ASP A 217 -13.90 -4.09 9.78
CA ASP A 217 -12.49 -4.29 9.41
C ASP A 217 -11.87 -5.47 10.16
N ASP A 218 -12.19 -5.62 11.45
CA ASP A 218 -11.78 -6.78 12.23
C ASP A 218 -12.37 -8.07 11.67
N ARG A 219 -13.68 -8.10 11.41
CA ARG A 219 -14.40 -9.29 10.90
C ARG A 219 -13.86 -9.73 9.53
N ILE A 220 -13.58 -8.77 8.65
CA ILE A 220 -12.96 -9.03 7.35
C ILE A 220 -11.58 -9.68 7.56
N ALA A 221 -10.70 -9.06 8.35
CA ALA A 221 -9.34 -9.55 8.56
C ALA A 221 -9.31 -10.93 9.26
N ILE A 222 -10.18 -11.16 10.26
CA ILE A 222 -10.33 -12.47 10.91
C ILE A 222 -10.84 -13.51 9.92
N GLY A 223 -11.81 -13.18 9.08
CA GLY A 223 -12.34 -14.11 8.07
C GLY A 223 -11.28 -14.59 7.08
N PHE A 224 -10.40 -13.68 6.63
CA PHE A 224 -9.24 -14.05 5.80
C PHE A 224 -8.22 -14.92 6.54
N ALA A 225 -7.94 -14.61 7.81
CA ALA A 225 -7.05 -15.41 8.65
C ALA A 225 -7.59 -16.83 8.88
N LEU A 226 -8.89 -16.94 9.18
CA LEU A 226 -9.60 -18.19 9.38
C LEU A 226 -9.60 -19.04 8.10
N ALA A 227 -9.89 -18.43 6.95
CA ALA A 227 -9.82 -19.12 5.67
C ALA A 227 -8.43 -19.71 5.40
N LYS A 228 -7.38 -18.94 5.65
CA LYS A 228 -6.00 -19.43 5.51
C LYS A 228 -5.71 -20.62 6.42
N ALA A 229 -6.12 -20.57 7.69
CA ALA A 229 -5.96 -21.66 8.63
C ALA A 229 -6.70 -22.94 8.21
N LEU A 230 -7.93 -22.80 7.70
CA LEU A 230 -8.74 -23.91 7.20
C LEU A 230 -8.14 -24.53 5.93
N ASP A 231 -7.64 -23.70 5.01
CA ASP A 231 -6.93 -24.15 3.80
C ASP A 231 -5.68 -24.98 4.12
N GLU A 232 -4.89 -24.56 5.11
CA GLU A 232 -3.70 -25.29 5.55
C GLU A 232 -4.03 -26.67 6.14
N GLN A 233 -5.26 -26.85 6.66
CA GLN A 233 -5.79 -28.14 7.12
C GLN A 233 -6.53 -28.93 6.02
N GLY A 234 -6.53 -28.47 4.77
CA GLY A 234 -7.24 -29.11 3.65
C GLY A 234 -8.77 -28.97 3.69
N ARG A 235 -9.31 -28.11 4.56
CA ARG A 235 -10.75 -27.86 4.73
C ARG A 235 -11.25 -26.81 3.71
N HIS A 236 -11.14 -27.12 2.42
CA HIS A 236 -11.33 -26.15 1.33
C HIS A 236 -12.73 -25.52 1.27
N GLU A 237 -13.79 -26.29 1.49
CA GLU A 237 -15.17 -25.77 1.49
C GLU A 237 -15.39 -24.75 2.62
N ALA A 238 -14.99 -25.08 3.85
CA ALA A 238 -15.07 -24.18 4.98
C ALA A 238 -14.16 -22.93 4.82
N SER A 239 -13.00 -23.10 4.18
CA SER A 239 -12.13 -21.98 3.80
C SER A 239 -12.82 -21.04 2.83
N LEU A 240 -13.45 -21.57 1.77
CA LEU A 240 -14.15 -20.76 0.77
C LEU A 240 -15.35 -20.02 1.38
N ASP A 241 -16.12 -20.67 2.25
CA ASP A 241 -17.23 -20.06 3.00
C ASP A 241 -16.73 -18.91 3.90
N ALA A 242 -15.61 -19.08 4.60
CA ALA A 242 -14.98 -17.99 5.36
C ALA A 242 -14.55 -16.81 4.47
N LEU A 243 -13.97 -17.08 3.30
CA LEU A 243 -13.63 -16.03 2.32
C LEU A 243 -14.86 -15.29 1.80
N GLN A 244 -15.92 -16.02 1.44
CA GLN A 244 -17.17 -15.45 0.93
C GLN A 244 -17.81 -14.52 1.97
N ARG A 245 -17.87 -14.92 3.24
CA ARG A 245 -18.39 -14.06 4.31
C ARG A 245 -17.54 -12.80 4.51
N ALA A 246 -16.22 -12.92 4.55
CA ALA A 246 -15.32 -11.78 4.70
C ALA A 246 -15.46 -10.80 3.52
N ASN A 247 -15.49 -11.32 2.30
CA ASN A 247 -15.64 -10.51 1.10
C ASN A 247 -17.04 -9.88 0.97
N ALA A 248 -18.10 -10.54 1.45
CA ALA A 248 -19.43 -9.96 1.49
C ALA A 248 -19.51 -8.72 2.40
N ILE A 249 -18.91 -8.77 3.60
CA ILE A 249 -18.82 -7.60 4.50
C ILE A 249 -18.01 -6.48 3.82
N ALA A 250 -16.85 -6.83 3.24
CA ALA A 250 -16.02 -5.86 2.52
C ALA A 250 -16.77 -5.19 1.36
N ARG A 251 -17.55 -5.96 0.59
CA ARG A 251 -18.31 -5.49 -0.58
C ARG A 251 -19.36 -4.45 -0.24
N LEU A 252 -19.99 -4.54 0.94
CA LEU A 252 -21.00 -3.58 1.41
C LEU A 252 -20.42 -2.17 1.66
N ARG A 253 -19.11 -2.07 1.87
CA ARG A 253 -18.43 -0.80 2.16
C ARG A 253 -17.80 -0.15 0.93
N GLN A 254 -17.90 -0.79 -0.24
CA GLN A 254 -17.22 -0.37 -1.45
C GLN A 254 -18.08 0.55 -2.31
N ARG A 255 -17.39 1.50 -2.97
CA ARG A 255 -17.97 2.38 -3.99
C ARG A 255 -17.46 2.06 -5.39
N TRP A 256 -16.48 1.17 -5.52
CA TRP A 256 -15.92 0.78 -6.81
C TRP A 256 -16.95 0.11 -7.74
N SER A 257 -16.82 0.40 -9.03
CA SER A 257 -17.67 -0.13 -10.10
C SER A 257 -16.80 -0.71 -11.21
N ALA A 258 -17.01 -1.99 -11.52
CA ALA A 258 -16.30 -2.67 -12.59
C ALA A 258 -16.56 -2.03 -13.95
N GLY A 259 -17.79 -1.56 -14.20
CA GLY A 259 -18.14 -0.85 -15.44
C GLY A 259 -17.38 0.46 -15.59
N ALA A 260 -17.44 1.33 -14.57
CA ALA A 260 -16.73 2.61 -14.59
C ALA A 260 -15.21 2.43 -14.69
N PHE A 261 -14.66 1.39 -14.05
CA PHE A 261 -13.25 1.04 -14.19
C PHE A 261 -12.89 0.65 -15.63
N SER A 262 -13.65 -0.28 -16.25
CA SER A 262 -13.41 -0.69 -17.64
C SER A 262 -13.55 0.47 -18.64
N GLU A 263 -14.48 1.39 -18.41
CA GLU A 263 -14.61 2.63 -19.18
C GLU A 263 -13.36 3.52 -19.03
N GLY A 264 -12.86 3.69 -17.80
CA GLY A 264 -11.62 4.41 -17.53
C GLY A 264 -10.41 3.80 -18.23
N ILE A 265 -10.26 2.47 -18.21
CA ILE A 265 -9.19 1.77 -18.95
C ILE A 265 -9.33 1.99 -20.45
N SER A 266 -10.54 1.94 -20.99
CA SER A 266 -10.79 2.19 -22.42
C SER A 266 -10.41 3.64 -22.79
N ALA A 267 -10.78 4.61 -21.96
CA ALA A 267 -10.39 6.01 -22.16
C ALA A 267 -8.87 6.23 -22.11
N ILE A 268 -8.14 5.47 -21.26
CA ILE A 268 -6.67 5.49 -21.23
C ILE A 268 -6.11 4.92 -22.53
N LEU A 269 -6.56 3.73 -22.96
CA LEU A 269 -6.09 3.12 -24.21
C LEU A 269 -6.32 4.06 -25.40
N ASP A 270 -7.51 4.66 -25.48
CA ASP A 270 -7.87 5.62 -26.52
C ASP A 270 -6.98 6.87 -26.48
N ALA A 271 -6.68 7.42 -25.30
CA ALA A 271 -5.88 8.64 -25.15
C ALA A 271 -4.44 8.48 -25.66
N PHE A 272 -3.93 7.25 -25.69
CA PHE A 272 -2.57 6.90 -26.09
C PHE A 272 -2.53 6.02 -27.35
N THR A 273 -3.65 5.90 -28.09
CA THR A 273 -3.73 5.22 -29.38
C THR A 273 -4.23 6.19 -30.47
N PRO A 274 -3.41 6.55 -31.48
CA PRO A 274 -2.01 6.15 -31.66
C PRO A 274 -1.10 6.75 -30.56
N PRO A 275 0.11 6.17 -30.35
CA PRO A 275 1.06 6.70 -29.37
C PRO A 275 1.36 8.19 -29.62
N PRO A 276 1.35 9.04 -28.58
CA PRO A 276 1.72 10.44 -28.72
C PRO A 276 3.20 10.58 -29.07
N ILE A 277 3.60 11.77 -29.53
CA ILE A 277 5.02 12.11 -29.68
C ILE A 277 5.65 12.12 -28.28
N PRO A 278 6.62 11.23 -27.99
CA PRO A 278 7.23 11.12 -26.67
C PRO A 278 8.18 12.31 -26.40
N ALA A 279 8.79 12.34 -25.22
CA ALA A 279 9.92 13.21 -24.92
C ALA A 279 11.04 13.07 -25.96
N ASP A 280 11.71 14.18 -26.30
CA ASP A 280 12.70 14.23 -27.39
C ASP A 280 13.97 13.39 -27.08
N ASP A 281 14.38 13.31 -25.81
CA ASP A 281 15.49 12.45 -25.40
C ASP A 281 15.04 10.99 -25.33
N THR A 282 15.40 10.20 -26.34
CA THR A 282 15.04 8.78 -26.46
C THR A 282 15.62 7.91 -25.35
N GLU A 283 16.65 8.37 -24.65
CA GLU A 283 17.32 7.66 -23.56
C GLU A 283 16.75 8.00 -22.18
N LEU A 284 15.87 9.02 -22.10
CA LEU A 284 15.28 9.47 -20.85
C LEU A 284 14.53 8.31 -20.16
N GLY A 285 14.98 7.94 -18.96
CA GLY A 285 14.42 6.84 -18.19
C GLY A 285 15.05 5.46 -18.43
N ARG A 286 16.16 5.35 -19.18
CA ARG A 286 16.90 4.09 -19.34
C ARG A 286 17.37 3.45 -18.03
N GLU A 287 17.42 4.24 -16.96
CA GLU A 287 17.75 3.80 -15.61
C GLU A 287 16.63 3.04 -14.90
N VAL A 288 15.38 3.08 -15.38
CA VAL A 288 14.24 2.45 -14.70
C VAL A 288 13.66 1.27 -15.49
N VAL A 289 13.41 0.18 -14.76
CA VAL A 289 12.61 -0.96 -15.24
C VAL A 289 11.31 -1.01 -14.45
N PHE A 290 10.19 -0.73 -15.11
CA PHE A 290 8.87 -0.88 -14.52
C PHE A 290 8.46 -2.35 -14.51
N ILE A 291 7.91 -2.83 -13.40
CA ILE A 291 7.39 -4.19 -13.27
C ILE A 291 5.93 -4.09 -12.84
N ALA A 292 5.03 -4.47 -13.73
CA ALA A 292 3.60 -4.30 -13.55
C ALA A 292 2.82 -5.59 -13.86
N GLY A 293 1.57 -5.64 -13.40
CA GLY A 293 0.73 -6.82 -13.53
C GLY A 293 -0.43 -6.78 -12.54
N MET A 294 -1.19 -7.86 -12.44
CA MET A 294 -2.07 -8.03 -11.29
C MET A 294 -1.25 -8.35 -10.03
N PRO A 295 -1.73 -7.99 -8.83
CA PRO A 295 -1.23 -8.62 -7.61
C PRO A 295 -1.20 -10.15 -7.79
N ARG A 296 -0.19 -10.81 -7.23
CA ARG A 296 -0.03 -12.28 -7.28
C ARG A 296 0.27 -12.89 -8.66
N SER A 297 0.60 -12.07 -9.67
CA SER A 297 1.05 -12.54 -10.99
C SER A 297 2.55 -12.79 -11.13
N GLY A 298 3.32 -12.71 -10.03
CA GLY A 298 4.77 -12.95 -10.03
C GLY A 298 5.65 -11.70 -10.12
N THR A 299 5.08 -10.50 -10.07
CA THR A 299 5.84 -9.22 -10.12
C THR A 299 6.97 -9.13 -9.10
N THR A 300 6.74 -9.57 -7.86
CA THR A 300 7.77 -9.61 -6.81
C THR A 300 8.91 -10.59 -7.11
N LEU A 301 8.63 -11.72 -7.76
CA LEU A 301 9.64 -12.70 -8.16
C LEU A 301 10.51 -12.14 -9.28
N VAL A 302 9.89 -11.52 -10.28
CA VAL A 302 10.60 -10.82 -11.38
C VAL A 302 11.50 -9.73 -10.82
N GLU A 303 11.00 -8.92 -9.90
CA GLU A 303 11.81 -7.90 -9.23
C GLU A 303 12.97 -8.50 -8.45
N GLN A 304 12.76 -9.61 -7.74
CA GLN A 304 13.83 -10.30 -7.02
C GLN A 304 14.94 -10.76 -7.98
N ILE A 305 14.56 -11.36 -9.12
CA ILE A 305 15.51 -11.80 -10.16
C ILE A 305 16.33 -10.62 -10.70
N LEU A 306 15.66 -9.51 -11.02
CA LEU A 306 16.32 -8.31 -11.55
C LEU A 306 17.23 -7.66 -10.49
N ALA A 307 16.76 -7.52 -9.25
CA ALA A 307 17.54 -6.91 -8.16
C ALA A 307 18.79 -7.71 -7.76
N SER A 308 18.84 -9.01 -8.09
CA SER A 308 20.04 -9.85 -7.95
C SER A 308 21.15 -9.50 -8.94
N HIS A 309 20.85 -8.74 -10.00
CA HIS A 309 21.86 -8.24 -10.92
C HIS A 309 22.69 -7.14 -10.26
N SER A 310 24.00 -7.13 -10.53
CA SER A 310 24.95 -6.14 -10.03
C SER A 310 24.57 -4.67 -10.34
N GLN A 311 23.82 -4.42 -11.42
CA GLN A 311 23.48 -3.08 -11.92
C GLN A 311 22.10 -2.57 -11.48
N VAL A 312 21.27 -3.42 -10.86
CA VAL A 312 19.86 -3.10 -10.59
C VAL A 312 19.56 -3.07 -9.10
N GLU A 313 19.07 -1.93 -8.63
CA GLU A 313 18.49 -1.76 -7.29
C GLU A 313 17.00 -2.12 -7.29
N GLY A 314 16.56 -2.88 -6.28
CA GLY A 314 15.16 -3.28 -6.16
C GLY A 314 14.36 -2.29 -5.31
N ALA A 315 13.71 -1.30 -5.93
CA ALA A 315 13.06 -0.20 -5.21
C ALA A 315 11.67 -0.54 -4.62
N GLY A 316 11.08 -1.67 -4.96
CA GLY A 316 9.75 -2.07 -4.50
C GLY A 316 8.62 -1.29 -5.17
N GLU A 317 7.53 -1.09 -4.42
CA GLU A 317 6.31 -0.39 -4.86
C GLU A 317 6.46 1.11 -4.66
N LEU A 318 6.71 1.85 -5.75
CA LEU A 318 6.85 3.31 -5.71
C LEU A 318 5.52 4.02 -6.00
N PRO A 319 5.12 5.02 -5.20
CA PRO A 319 3.91 5.81 -5.45
C PRO A 319 4.13 6.94 -6.47
N ASP A 320 5.37 7.15 -6.92
CA ASP A 320 5.82 8.36 -7.62
C ASP A 320 5.17 8.54 -9.00
N LEU A 321 5.04 7.49 -9.81
CA LEU A 321 4.44 7.62 -11.14
C LEU A 321 2.97 8.09 -11.06
N PRO A 322 2.08 7.43 -10.28
CA PRO A 322 0.73 7.96 -10.06
C PRO A 322 0.72 9.38 -9.50
N GLN A 323 1.64 9.72 -8.59
CA GLN A 323 1.73 11.06 -8.02
C GLN A 323 2.10 12.12 -9.07
N VAL A 324 3.06 11.84 -9.97
CA VAL A 324 3.43 12.76 -11.05
C VAL A 324 2.25 13.03 -12.00
N LEU A 325 1.49 11.99 -12.35
CA LEU A 325 0.29 12.14 -13.19
C LEU A 325 -0.84 12.91 -12.46
N ALA A 326 -0.95 12.73 -11.13
CA ALA A 326 -1.91 13.47 -10.31
C ALA A 326 -1.51 14.94 -10.14
N GLU A 327 -0.22 15.24 -9.91
CA GLU A 327 0.34 16.60 -9.87
C GLU A 327 0.02 17.34 -11.18
N GLU A 328 0.18 16.67 -12.32
CA GLU A 328 -0.16 17.24 -13.63
C GLU A 328 -1.66 17.50 -13.79
N SER A 329 -2.49 16.55 -13.36
CA SER A 329 -3.94 16.70 -13.40
C SER A 329 -4.42 17.88 -12.55
N HIS A 330 -3.83 18.06 -11.36
CA HIS A 330 -4.10 19.20 -10.50
C HIS A 330 -3.67 20.52 -11.14
N ARG A 331 -2.46 20.57 -11.70
CA ARG A 331 -1.94 21.76 -12.38
C ARG A 331 -2.83 22.21 -13.54
N ARG A 332 -3.38 21.26 -14.30
CA ARG A 332 -4.26 21.54 -15.45
C ARG A 332 -5.73 21.74 -15.06
N GLY A 333 -6.14 21.30 -13.88
CA GLY A 333 -7.55 21.25 -13.50
C GLY A 333 -8.37 20.22 -14.30
N VAL A 334 -7.70 19.27 -14.96
CA VAL A 334 -8.31 18.23 -15.81
C VAL A 334 -7.76 16.87 -15.35
N PRO A 335 -8.60 15.84 -15.13
CA PRO A 335 -8.13 14.53 -14.69
C PRO A 335 -7.42 13.74 -15.81
N PHE A 336 -6.44 12.93 -15.44
CA PHE A 336 -5.88 11.90 -16.32
C PHE A 336 -6.98 10.88 -16.72
N PRO A 337 -7.05 10.40 -17.97
CA PRO A 337 -6.13 10.65 -19.09
C PRO A 337 -6.53 11.80 -20.01
N HIS A 338 -7.55 12.60 -19.67
CA HIS A 338 -8.20 13.51 -20.62
C HIS A 338 -7.30 14.61 -21.19
N TRP A 339 -6.27 15.03 -20.45
CA TRP A 339 -5.28 16.00 -20.92
C TRP A 339 -4.17 15.39 -21.77
N ALA A 340 -4.04 14.06 -21.84
CA ALA A 340 -2.88 13.40 -22.44
C ALA A 340 -2.73 13.70 -23.95
N ARG A 341 -3.84 13.86 -24.68
CA ARG A 341 -3.83 14.18 -26.12
C ARG A 341 -3.37 15.61 -26.44
N GLU A 342 -3.38 16.50 -25.46
CA GLU A 342 -2.93 17.89 -25.62
C GLU A 342 -1.42 18.05 -25.32
N MET A 343 -0.79 17.01 -24.77
CA MET A 343 0.60 17.03 -24.38
C MET A 343 1.50 17.01 -25.60
N ARG A 344 2.57 17.81 -25.55
CA ARG A 344 3.66 17.79 -26.53
C ARG A 344 4.90 17.18 -25.89
N SER A 345 5.90 16.87 -26.71
CA SER A 345 7.19 16.32 -26.27
C SER A 345 7.79 17.05 -25.04
N PRO A 346 7.88 18.40 -24.98
CA PRO A 346 8.42 19.08 -23.80
C PRO A 346 7.57 18.90 -22.54
N ASP A 347 6.25 18.74 -22.68
CA ASP A 347 5.37 18.50 -21.55
C ASP A 347 5.63 17.10 -20.96
N TRP A 348 5.85 16.10 -21.82
CA TRP A 348 6.20 14.73 -21.43
C TRP A 348 7.60 14.65 -20.83
N ALA A 349 8.60 15.30 -21.43
CA ALA A 349 9.97 15.36 -20.91
C ALA A 349 10.00 15.88 -19.47
N ARG A 350 9.28 16.98 -19.19
CA ARG A 350 9.16 17.54 -17.83
C ARG A 350 8.55 16.55 -16.83
N LEU A 351 7.55 15.76 -17.24
CA LEU A 351 7.00 14.73 -16.34
C LEU A 351 8.03 13.62 -16.10
N GLY A 352 8.77 13.21 -17.13
CA GLY A 352 9.84 12.23 -17.05
C GLY A 352 10.94 12.66 -16.07
N GLU A 353 11.44 13.88 -16.24
CA GLU A 353 12.41 14.52 -15.34
C GLU A 353 11.88 14.57 -13.91
N ARG A 354 10.62 15.01 -13.72
CA ARG A 354 9.98 15.05 -12.39
C ARG A 354 9.94 13.67 -11.73
N TYR A 355 9.66 12.60 -12.47
CA TYR A 355 9.70 11.23 -11.94
C TYR A 355 11.12 10.82 -11.54
N LEU A 356 12.12 11.10 -12.38
CA LEU A 356 13.52 10.77 -12.13
C LEU A 356 14.13 11.56 -10.97
N GLU A 357 13.71 12.81 -10.76
CA GLU A 357 14.09 13.63 -9.60
C GLU A 357 13.61 12.97 -8.31
N ARG A 358 12.33 12.58 -8.25
CA ARG A 358 11.71 11.98 -7.06
C ARG A 358 12.30 10.62 -6.70
N THR A 359 12.76 9.88 -7.71
CA THR A 359 13.30 8.52 -7.56
C THR A 359 14.84 8.47 -7.57
N ALA A 360 15.52 9.63 -7.61
CA ALA A 360 16.98 9.72 -7.77
C ALA A 360 17.77 8.92 -6.73
N HIS A 361 17.28 8.85 -5.48
CA HIS A 361 17.94 8.14 -4.38
C HIS A 361 18.10 6.63 -4.64
N TRP A 362 17.24 6.02 -5.47
CA TRP A 362 17.38 4.60 -5.85
C TRP A 362 18.57 4.31 -6.76
N ARG A 363 19.23 5.35 -7.26
CA ARG A 363 20.43 5.24 -8.12
C ARG A 363 21.73 5.63 -7.43
N GLU A 364 21.70 5.83 -6.12
CA GLU A 364 22.90 6.19 -5.35
C GLU A 364 23.95 5.06 -5.35
N ARG A 365 23.49 3.80 -5.35
CA ARG A 365 24.36 2.61 -5.25
C ARG A 365 24.57 1.89 -6.58
N LYS A 366 23.53 1.81 -7.39
CA LYS A 366 23.51 1.06 -8.65
C LYS A 366 22.95 1.94 -9.77
N PRO A 367 23.39 1.76 -11.01
CA PRO A 367 23.02 2.66 -12.12
C PRO A 367 21.56 2.53 -12.56
N LYS A 368 20.92 1.38 -12.33
CA LYS A 368 19.52 1.12 -12.66
C LYS A 368 18.72 0.75 -11.42
N PHE A 369 17.41 0.94 -11.46
CA PHE A 369 16.48 0.52 -10.41
C PHE A 369 15.16 -0.01 -10.99
N THR A 370 14.43 -0.80 -10.21
CA THR A 370 13.09 -1.28 -10.59
C THR A 370 12.01 -0.46 -9.91
N ASP A 371 10.97 -0.06 -10.64
CA ASP A 371 9.69 0.38 -10.06
C ASP A 371 8.68 -0.76 -10.19
N LYS A 372 8.54 -1.56 -9.12
CA LYS A 372 7.58 -2.66 -9.07
C LYS A 372 6.30 -2.19 -8.39
N PHE A 373 5.44 -1.51 -9.13
CA PHE A 373 4.06 -1.25 -8.69
C PHE A 373 3.09 -1.97 -9.63
N PRO A 374 2.33 -2.98 -9.15
CA PRO A 374 1.45 -3.78 -10.01
C PRO A 374 0.54 -2.91 -10.89
N GLY A 375 -0.06 -1.86 -10.32
CA GLY A 375 -0.98 -0.95 -11.02
C GLY A 375 -0.38 -0.16 -12.18
N ASN A 376 0.94 -0.12 -12.36
CA ASN A 376 1.59 0.62 -13.45
C ASN A 376 1.21 0.12 -14.85
N TRP A 377 0.58 -1.05 -14.98
CA TRP A 377 0.06 -1.56 -16.25
C TRP A 377 -0.98 -0.61 -16.88
N MET A 378 -1.68 0.18 -16.05
CA MET A 378 -2.64 1.19 -16.49
C MET A 378 -1.95 2.42 -17.10
N HIS A 379 -0.65 2.61 -16.86
CA HIS A 379 0.08 3.83 -17.20
C HIS A 379 1.18 3.60 -18.23
N VAL A 380 1.23 2.44 -18.90
CA VAL A 380 2.30 2.11 -19.85
C VAL A 380 2.37 3.12 -20.99
N GLY A 381 1.23 3.56 -21.55
CA GLY A 381 1.22 4.62 -22.57
C GLY A 381 1.87 5.92 -22.08
N ALA A 382 1.59 6.33 -20.84
CA ALA A 382 2.20 7.51 -20.23
C ALA A 382 3.71 7.30 -19.99
N ILE A 383 4.11 6.16 -19.41
CA ILE A 383 5.52 5.77 -19.22
C ILE A 383 6.28 5.88 -20.55
N ARG A 384 5.73 5.31 -21.63
CA ARG A 384 6.38 5.34 -22.94
C ARG A 384 6.47 6.74 -23.55
N ALA A 385 5.54 7.63 -23.22
CA ALA A 385 5.58 9.02 -23.65
C ALA A 385 6.61 9.85 -22.86
N MET A 386 6.65 9.69 -21.53
CA MET A 386 7.49 10.52 -20.64
C MET A 386 8.90 9.97 -20.40
N LEU A 387 9.11 8.66 -20.56
CA LEU A 387 10.37 7.94 -20.32
C LEU A 387 10.65 6.97 -21.48
N PRO A 388 10.95 7.47 -22.69
CA PRO A 388 11.16 6.65 -23.87
C PRO A 388 12.32 5.63 -23.73
N GLY A 389 13.28 5.83 -22.83
CA GLY A 389 14.34 4.86 -22.56
C GLY A 389 13.93 3.72 -21.61
N ALA A 390 12.81 3.86 -20.88
CA ALA A 390 12.42 2.89 -19.85
C ALA A 390 11.92 1.55 -20.44
N HIS A 391 12.23 0.46 -19.74
CA HIS A 391 11.66 -0.86 -20.01
C HIS A 391 10.48 -1.15 -19.09
N VAL A 392 9.49 -1.89 -19.58
CA VAL A 392 8.30 -2.32 -18.84
C VAL A 392 8.15 -3.83 -18.96
N VAL A 393 8.12 -4.52 -17.82
CA VAL A 393 7.83 -5.95 -17.73
C VAL A 393 6.41 -6.14 -17.22
N LEU A 394 5.56 -6.72 -18.05
CA LEU A 394 4.17 -7.06 -17.72
C LEU A 394 4.07 -8.53 -17.32
N CYS A 395 3.94 -8.78 -16.02
CA CYS A 395 3.89 -10.12 -15.45
C CYS A 395 2.51 -10.74 -15.58
N ARG A 396 2.46 -11.91 -16.23
CA ARG A 396 1.27 -12.72 -16.45
C ARG A 396 1.42 -14.09 -15.81
N ARG A 397 0.31 -14.60 -15.29
CA ARG A 397 0.17 -15.92 -14.69
C ARG A 397 -1.22 -16.45 -15.08
N ASP A 398 -1.45 -17.74 -14.93
CA ASP A 398 -2.75 -18.38 -15.14
C ASP A 398 -3.90 -17.54 -14.53
N PRO A 399 -4.96 -17.26 -15.30
CA PRO A 399 -6.05 -16.38 -14.88
C PRO A 399 -6.77 -16.87 -13.62
N LEU A 400 -7.05 -18.16 -13.53
CA LEU A 400 -7.79 -18.72 -12.41
C LEU A 400 -6.95 -18.62 -11.13
N GLU A 401 -5.69 -18.98 -11.22
CA GLU A 401 -4.77 -18.94 -10.09
C GLU A 401 -4.46 -17.50 -9.65
N THR A 402 -4.31 -16.56 -10.58
CA THR A 402 -4.12 -15.13 -10.27
C THR A 402 -5.33 -14.55 -9.56
N CYS A 403 -6.52 -14.74 -10.13
CA CYS A 403 -7.77 -14.22 -9.57
C CYS A 403 -8.10 -14.87 -8.23
N PHE A 404 -7.97 -16.19 -8.11
CA PHE A 404 -8.21 -16.89 -6.85
C PHE A 404 -7.20 -16.48 -5.77
N SER A 405 -5.91 -16.32 -6.14
CA SER A 405 -4.91 -15.82 -5.20
C SER A 405 -5.20 -14.40 -4.73
N CYS A 406 -5.79 -13.54 -5.57
CA CYS A 406 -6.27 -12.22 -5.15
C CYS A 406 -7.50 -12.31 -4.24
N TYR A 407 -8.45 -13.17 -4.58
CA TYR A 407 -9.71 -13.37 -3.85
C TYR A 407 -9.49 -13.82 -2.40
N ARG A 408 -8.45 -14.64 -2.17
CA ARG A 408 -8.11 -15.20 -0.84
C ARG A 408 -7.12 -14.37 -0.03
N GLN A 409 -6.64 -13.24 -0.58
CA GLN A 409 -5.69 -12.36 0.08
C GLN A 409 -6.41 -11.11 0.57
N HIS A 410 -6.11 -10.67 1.79
CA HIS A 410 -6.61 -9.40 2.30
C HIS A 410 -5.86 -8.23 1.63
N LEU A 411 -6.28 -7.85 0.42
CA LEU A 411 -5.70 -6.75 -0.36
C LEU A 411 -6.47 -5.45 -0.10
N VAL A 412 -5.92 -4.60 0.78
CA VAL A 412 -6.43 -3.24 1.01
C VAL A 412 -6.28 -2.40 -0.26
N GLY A 413 -7.26 -1.54 -0.56
CA GLY A 413 -7.25 -0.69 -1.76
C GLY A 413 -7.52 -1.39 -3.10
N ASN A 414 -7.69 -2.71 -3.11
CA ASN A 414 -8.00 -3.49 -4.31
C ASN A 414 -9.45 -3.96 -4.25
N GLU A 415 -10.38 -3.04 -4.52
CA GLU A 415 -11.80 -3.30 -4.28
C GLU A 415 -12.40 -4.37 -5.20
N TYR A 416 -11.84 -4.57 -6.38
CA TYR A 416 -12.30 -5.56 -7.36
C TYR A 416 -12.14 -7.03 -6.90
N THR A 417 -11.46 -7.31 -5.79
CA THR A 417 -11.14 -8.68 -5.36
C THR A 417 -12.27 -9.39 -4.61
N ARG A 418 -13.45 -8.76 -4.45
CA ARG A 418 -14.51 -9.25 -3.55
C ARG A 418 -15.50 -10.20 -4.20
N THR A 419 -15.62 -10.18 -5.51
CA THR A 419 -16.54 -11.07 -6.24
C THR A 419 -15.81 -11.74 -7.41
N PRO A 420 -16.21 -12.96 -7.80
CA PRO A 420 -15.67 -13.61 -8.99
C PRO A 420 -15.85 -12.78 -10.27
N GLU A 421 -16.98 -12.08 -10.39
CA GLU A 421 -17.33 -11.28 -11.55
C GLU A 421 -16.44 -10.03 -11.69
N ASP A 422 -16.22 -9.32 -10.59
CA ASP A 422 -15.37 -8.12 -10.54
C ASP A 422 -13.91 -8.49 -10.82
N LEU A 423 -13.43 -9.60 -10.23
CA LEU A 423 -12.09 -10.14 -10.49
C LEU A 423 -11.89 -10.47 -11.96
N ALA A 424 -12.84 -11.19 -12.56
CA ALA A 424 -12.74 -11.59 -13.95
C ALA A 424 -12.80 -10.39 -14.89
N ARG A 425 -13.59 -9.35 -14.58
CA ARG A 425 -13.63 -8.13 -15.39
C ARG A 425 -12.31 -7.35 -15.31
N PHE A 426 -11.79 -7.16 -14.10
CA PHE A 426 -10.50 -6.50 -13.89
C PHE A 426 -9.37 -7.26 -14.61
N TRP A 427 -9.35 -8.59 -14.52
CA TRP A 427 -8.37 -9.41 -15.22
C TRP A 427 -8.44 -9.24 -16.74
N ARG A 428 -9.63 -9.18 -17.34
CA ARG A 428 -9.79 -8.91 -18.79
C ARG A 428 -9.28 -7.53 -19.19
N ASP A 429 -9.53 -6.52 -18.37
CA ASP A 429 -9.01 -5.17 -18.62
C ASP A 429 -7.48 -5.13 -18.59
N PHE A 430 -6.88 -5.81 -17.61
CA PHE A 430 -5.44 -6.00 -17.55
C PHE A 430 -4.91 -6.76 -18.78
N ASP A 431 -5.50 -7.92 -19.12
CA ASP A 431 -5.07 -8.78 -20.22
C ASP A 431 -5.08 -8.06 -21.57
N ARG A 432 -6.21 -7.38 -21.85
CA ARG A 432 -6.37 -6.55 -23.06
C ARG A 432 -5.32 -5.44 -23.12
N SER A 433 -5.10 -4.73 -22.01
CA SER A 433 -4.14 -3.63 -21.96
C SER A 433 -2.71 -4.13 -22.12
N ALA A 434 -2.34 -5.23 -21.46
CA ALA A 434 -1.02 -5.81 -21.56
C ALA A 434 -0.69 -6.28 -22.98
N THR A 435 -1.66 -6.91 -23.64
CA THR A 435 -1.54 -7.31 -25.04
C THR A 435 -1.40 -6.09 -25.96
N HIS A 436 -2.22 -5.07 -25.75
CA HIS A 436 -2.15 -3.82 -26.52
C HIS A 436 -0.77 -3.14 -26.40
N TRP A 437 -0.26 -2.95 -25.18
CA TRP A 437 1.00 -2.24 -24.97
C TRP A 437 2.22 -3.00 -25.48
N ALA A 438 2.24 -4.32 -25.33
CA ALA A 438 3.31 -5.15 -25.89
C ALA A 438 3.31 -5.11 -27.43
N GLY A 439 2.13 -5.04 -28.06
CA GLY A 439 2.02 -4.87 -29.51
C GLY A 439 2.44 -3.46 -29.97
N ALA A 440 2.09 -2.43 -29.22
CA ALA A 440 2.42 -1.04 -29.55
C ALA A 440 3.90 -0.68 -29.32
N HIS A 441 4.57 -1.33 -28.36
CA HIS A 441 5.95 -1.04 -27.97
C HIS A 441 6.79 -2.31 -27.77
N PRO A 442 6.95 -3.17 -28.80
CA PRO A 442 7.54 -4.51 -28.65
C PRO A 442 9.01 -4.54 -28.20
N THR A 443 9.75 -3.43 -28.36
CA THR A 443 11.15 -3.31 -27.92
C THR A 443 11.31 -2.92 -26.46
N HIS A 444 10.30 -2.27 -25.86
CA HIS A 444 10.36 -1.74 -24.49
C HIS A 444 9.33 -2.37 -23.55
N VAL A 445 8.30 -3.05 -24.07
CA VAL A 445 7.25 -3.67 -23.28
C VAL A 445 7.29 -5.18 -23.48
N TYR A 446 7.76 -5.90 -22.46
CA TYR A 446 7.91 -7.34 -22.46
C TYR A 446 6.83 -8.01 -21.63
N GLN A 447 6.14 -9.01 -22.19
CA GLN A 447 5.21 -9.85 -21.44
C GLN A 447 5.95 -11.06 -20.86
N HIS A 448 6.00 -11.12 -19.54
CA HIS A 448 6.65 -12.22 -18.82
C HIS A 448 5.60 -13.25 -18.36
N SER A 449 5.80 -14.53 -18.72
CA SER A 449 4.95 -15.64 -18.25
C SER A 449 5.56 -16.32 -17.03
N TYR A 450 4.80 -16.37 -15.96
CA TYR A 450 5.15 -17.08 -14.73
C TYR A 450 5.30 -18.58 -14.96
N GLU A 451 4.41 -19.19 -15.74
CA GLU A 451 4.44 -20.62 -16.07
C GLU A 451 5.69 -20.98 -16.89
N ALA A 452 6.09 -20.13 -17.84
CA ALA A 452 7.32 -20.32 -18.59
C ALA A 452 8.57 -20.22 -17.71
N LEU A 453 8.56 -19.32 -16.71
CA LEU A 453 9.62 -19.21 -15.71
C LEU A 453 9.68 -20.47 -14.84
N GLN A 454 8.54 -21.07 -14.49
CA GLN A 454 8.53 -22.33 -13.73
C GLN A 454 9.02 -23.52 -14.56
N ALA A 455 8.62 -23.61 -15.83
CA ALA A 455 8.98 -24.73 -16.69
C ALA A 455 10.46 -24.73 -17.09
N ASP A 456 11.03 -23.56 -17.37
CA ASP A 456 12.44 -23.38 -17.72
C ASP A 456 12.96 -22.06 -17.13
N PRO A 457 13.45 -22.08 -15.87
CA PRO A 457 13.90 -20.88 -15.18
C PRO A 457 15.04 -20.17 -15.88
N GLU A 458 16.06 -20.90 -16.34
CA GLU A 458 17.25 -20.28 -16.94
C GLU A 458 16.92 -19.57 -18.25
N ALA A 459 16.22 -20.24 -19.18
CA ALA A 459 15.88 -19.62 -20.45
C ALA A 459 14.95 -18.41 -20.26
N SER A 460 14.03 -18.48 -19.30
CA SER A 460 13.11 -17.38 -18.99
C SER A 460 13.81 -16.18 -18.34
N ILE A 461 14.78 -16.42 -17.44
CA ILE A 461 15.58 -15.36 -16.82
C ILE A 461 16.47 -14.69 -17.87
N ARG A 462 17.09 -15.46 -18.77
CA ARG A 462 17.89 -14.90 -19.88
C ARG A 462 17.06 -13.97 -20.77
N ARG A 463 15.85 -14.39 -21.17
CA ARG A 463 14.93 -13.55 -21.96
C ARG A 463 14.49 -12.30 -21.20
N LEU A 464 14.22 -12.41 -19.91
CA LEU A 464 13.86 -11.27 -19.07
C LEU A 464 14.99 -10.23 -19.00
N LEU A 465 16.24 -10.66 -18.81
CA LEU A 465 17.40 -9.78 -18.77
C LEU A 465 17.64 -9.09 -20.12
N ASP A 466 17.58 -9.85 -21.22
CA ASP A 466 17.70 -9.32 -22.58
C ASP A 466 16.65 -8.25 -22.88
N ALA A 467 15.38 -8.51 -22.53
CA ALA A 467 14.29 -7.56 -22.68
C ALA A 467 14.44 -6.28 -21.84
N CYS A 468 15.29 -6.29 -20.81
CA CYS A 468 15.60 -5.13 -19.96
C CYS A 468 16.95 -4.47 -20.33
N GLY A 469 17.60 -4.92 -21.40
CA GLY A 469 18.93 -4.45 -21.79
C GLY A 469 19.99 -4.71 -20.70
N LEU A 470 19.95 -5.89 -20.09
CA LEU A 470 20.86 -6.33 -19.05
C LEU A 470 21.67 -7.56 -19.51
N PRO A 471 23.00 -7.58 -19.31
CA PRO A 471 23.78 -8.78 -19.58
C PRO A 471 23.35 -9.92 -18.64
N PHE A 472 23.58 -11.15 -19.06
CA PHE A 472 23.32 -12.30 -18.20
C PHE A 472 24.31 -12.34 -17.03
N GLU A 473 23.78 -12.46 -15.81
CA GLU A 473 24.55 -12.73 -14.60
C GLU A 473 23.99 -13.95 -13.87
N GLU A 474 24.87 -14.87 -13.46
CA GLU A 474 24.50 -16.09 -12.73
C GLU A 474 23.80 -15.80 -11.39
N ALA A 475 24.07 -14.64 -10.78
CA ALA A 475 23.39 -14.19 -9.57
C ALA A 475 21.85 -14.11 -9.74
N CYS A 476 21.36 -13.82 -10.95
CA CYS A 476 19.94 -13.79 -11.25
C CYS A 476 19.28 -15.18 -11.23
N LEU A 477 20.03 -16.26 -11.46
CA LEU A 477 19.52 -17.63 -11.26
C LEU A 477 19.45 -18.00 -9.77
N ARG A 478 20.34 -17.41 -8.98
CA ARG A 478 20.42 -17.57 -7.51
C ARG A 478 19.70 -16.44 -6.77
N PHE A 479 18.62 -15.94 -7.34
CA PHE A 479 17.89 -14.78 -6.81
C PHE A 479 17.41 -14.95 -5.35
N HIS A 480 17.20 -16.20 -4.93
CA HIS A 480 16.76 -16.58 -3.59
C HIS A 480 17.86 -16.41 -2.52
N GLU A 481 19.13 -16.33 -2.92
CA GLU A 481 20.28 -16.04 -2.04
C GLU A 481 20.44 -14.54 -1.79
N THR A 482 19.79 -13.69 -2.59
CA THR A 482 19.92 -12.23 -2.48
C THR A 482 19.25 -11.72 -1.20
N ALA A 483 20.08 -11.27 -0.26
CA ALA A 483 19.65 -10.65 0.99
C ALA A 483 19.19 -9.20 0.76
N ARG A 484 17.97 -9.03 0.24
CA ARG A 484 17.27 -7.74 0.20
C ARG A 484 15.98 -7.77 1.01
N GLU A 485 15.52 -6.60 1.41
CA GLU A 485 14.19 -6.44 1.97
C GLU A 485 13.16 -6.54 0.84
N VAL A 486 12.16 -7.42 0.98
CA VAL A 486 11.10 -7.60 -0.01
C VAL A 486 9.77 -7.32 0.66
N ARG A 487 9.11 -6.24 0.24
CA ARG A 487 7.87 -5.74 0.84
C ARG A 487 6.69 -6.16 -0.02
N SER A 488 6.27 -7.41 0.15
CA SER A 488 5.17 -7.99 -0.63
C SER A 488 4.56 -9.18 0.11
N PRO A 489 3.26 -9.47 -0.05
CA PRO A 489 2.65 -10.72 0.40
C PRO A 489 3.32 -11.99 -0.17
N SER A 490 4.16 -11.87 -1.20
CA SER A 490 4.96 -12.95 -1.79
C SER A 490 6.40 -13.03 -1.26
N ALA A 491 6.80 -12.23 -0.27
CA ALA A 491 8.19 -12.10 0.17
C ALA A 491 8.83 -13.42 0.66
N THR A 492 8.06 -14.33 1.22
CA THR A 492 8.55 -15.66 1.63
C THR A 492 8.76 -16.61 0.45
N GLN A 493 8.04 -16.41 -0.66
CA GLN A 493 8.12 -17.25 -1.85
C GLN A 493 9.43 -17.00 -2.62
N VAL A 494 9.84 -15.73 -2.74
CA VAL A 494 11.03 -15.34 -3.51
C VAL A 494 12.36 -15.65 -2.82
N ARG A 495 12.31 -16.12 -1.56
CA ARG A 495 13.47 -16.61 -0.78
C ARG A 495 13.70 -18.12 -0.95
N LYS A 496 13.03 -18.73 -1.92
CA LYS A 496 13.18 -20.15 -2.29
C LYS A 496 13.41 -20.25 -3.81
N PRO A 497 14.04 -21.33 -4.29
CA PRO A 497 14.07 -21.65 -5.71
C PRO A 497 12.65 -21.75 -6.31
N VAL A 498 12.54 -21.66 -7.63
CA VAL A 498 11.26 -21.61 -8.37
C VAL A 498 10.42 -22.90 -8.24
N ASP A 499 11.00 -24.00 -7.74
CA ASP A 499 10.41 -25.36 -7.70
C ASP A 499 9.19 -25.56 -6.79
N ALA A 500 8.77 -24.56 -6.01
CA ALA A 500 7.59 -24.73 -5.14
C ALA A 500 6.30 -24.59 -5.97
N ASP A 501 5.50 -25.65 -6.05
CA ASP A 501 4.10 -25.57 -6.49
C ASP A 501 3.32 -24.60 -5.57
N THR A 502 3.18 -23.37 -6.03
CA THR A 502 2.42 -22.32 -5.37
C THR A 502 0.96 -22.31 -5.81
N ALA A 503 0.57 -23.16 -6.76
CA ALA A 503 -0.80 -23.22 -7.24
C ALA A 503 -1.73 -23.75 -6.14
N ARG A 504 -2.89 -23.12 -6.02
CA ARG A 504 -3.92 -23.48 -5.03
C ARG A 504 -5.25 -23.77 -5.68
N ALA A 505 -5.55 -23.17 -6.85
CA ALA A 505 -6.85 -23.29 -7.49
C ALA A 505 -7.28 -24.75 -7.73
N GLN A 506 -6.36 -25.61 -8.16
CA GLN A 506 -6.66 -27.03 -8.44
C GLN A 506 -7.16 -27.79 -7.19
N ARG A 507 -6.72 -27.41 -5.99
CA ARG A 507 -7.11 -28.08 -4.73
C ARG A 507 -8.57 -27.82 -4.35
N TYR A 508 -9.13 -26.71 -4.82
CA TYR A 508 -10.54 -26.35 -4.60
C TYR A 508 -11.46 -27.01 -5.63
N GLY A 509 -10.94 -27.35 -6.82
CA GLY A 509 -11.72 -28.00 -7.88
C GLY A 509 -13.00 -27.24 -8.19
N ALA A 510 -14.12 -27.97 -8.32
CA ALA A 510 -15.43 -27.42 -8.68
C ALA A 510 -15.95 -26.31 -7.76
N LEU A 511 -15.41 -26.14 -6.55
CA LEU A 511 -15.72 -25.00 -5.69
C LEU A 511 -15.39 -23.64 -6.36
N LEU A 512 -14.50 -23.63 -7.37
CA LEU A 512 -14.13 -22.43 -8.12
C LEU A 512 -14.86 -22.29 -9.47
N ASP A 513 -15.84 -23.12 -9.76
CA ASP A 513 -16.63 -23.04 -11.00
C ASP A 513 -17.28 -21.66 -11.24
N PRO A 514 -17.80 -20.93 -10.21
CA PRO A 514 -18.30 -19.57 -10.42
C PRO A 514 -17.23 -18.60 -10.96
N LEU A 515 -15.98 -18.73 -10.50
CA LEU A 515 -14.86 -17.92 -10.99
C LEU A 515 -14.41 -18.37 -12.37
N ARG A 516 -14.39 -19.68 -12.65
CA ARG A 516 -14.06 -20.23 -13.98
C ARG A 516 -15.06 -19.75 -15.03
N ALA A 517 -16.36 -19.85 -14.73
CA ALA A 517 -17.43 -19.33 -15.58
C ALA A 517 -17.26 -17.83 -15.81
N SER A 518 -16.99 -17.06 -14.75
CA SER A 518 -16.76 -15.62 -14.86
C SER A 518 -15.55 -15.25 -15.72
N LEU A 519 -14.50 -16.09 -15.75
CA LEU A 519 -13.31 -15.94 -16.60
C LEU A 519 -13.49 -16.49 -18.02
N GLY A 520 -14.54 -17.24 -18.29
CA GLY A 520 -14.75 -17.93 -19.58
C GLY A 520 -13.91 -19.20 -19.74
N LEU A 521 -13.55 -19.86 -18.62
CA LEU A 521 -12.84 -21.13 -18.60
C LEU A 521 -13.84 -22.30 -18.52
N PRO A 522 -13.51 -23.50 -19.07
CA PRO A 522 -14.32 -24.70 -18.90
C PRO A 522 -14.58 -25.00 -17.42
N LEU A 523 -15.66 -25.69 -17.04
CA LEU A 523 -15.88 -26.05 -15.64
C LEU A 523 -14.90 -27.16 -15.20
N PHE A 524 -14.72 -27.35 -13.89
CA PHE A 524 -13.92 -28.48 -13.44
C PHE A 524 -14.61 -29.80 -13.79
N GLY A 525 -13.88 -30.72 -14.41
CA GLY A 525 -14.39 -32.04 -14.78
C GLY A 525 -15.30 -32.07 -16.01
N SER A 526 -15.52 -30.93 -16.70
CA SER A 526 -15.98 -30.96 -18.09
C SER A 526 -14.79 -31.26 -18.98
N ASP A 527 -14.70 -32.47 -19.52
CA ASP A 527 -13.75 -32.77 -20.61
C ASP A 527 -14.08 -31.87 -21.83
N PRO A 528 -13.05 -31.43 -22.58
CA PRO A 528 -13.24 -30.61 -23.77
C PRO A 528 -14.06 -31.27 -24.88
#